data_AF-A0A661YUP6-F1
#
_entry.id   AF-A0A661YUP6-F1
#
_cell.length_a   1.000
_cell.length_b   1.000
_cell.length_c   1.000
_cell.angle_alpha   90.00
_cell.angle_beta   90.00
_cell.angle_gamma   90.00
#
_symmetry.space_group_name_H-M   'P 1'
#
loop_
_entity.id
_entity.type
_entity.pdbx_description
1 polymer ?
#
loop_
_entity_poly.entity_id
_entity_poly.type
_entity_poly.pdbx_seq_one_letter_code
_entity_poly.pdbx_strand_id
1 'polypeptide(L)'
;MKYSNSKWPTWSESLLLCLDLVETDIVLFMIDDFFVSRQVETEALHRFLQIMIEGDYSNITLTEHGCKRPTHVTANPLLLAVHPRAKYRVTTSPALWRKETLRSYLRAYENAWEFEIYGSRRAWKKPDPFFIANPDFLENGTEGVIPYFQGTFDTGIVKGKWQPQIKAFFESHDIKVDYSVRGFYRPLPGILNKYFLFKSLISHPVPLIRSILGW
;
A
#
# COMPACT_ATOMS: atom_id res chain seq x y z
N MET A 1 -5.90 24.58 -7.50
CA MET A 1 -4.96 25.25 -6.57
C MET A 1 -3.78 24.29 -6.38
N LYS A 2 -2.66 24.52 -7.09
CA LYS A 2 -1.49 23.61 -7.10
C LYS A 2 -0.68 23.82 -5.81
N TYR A 3 -0.62 22.81 -4.94
CA TYR A 3 0.05 22.89 -3.62
C TYR A 3 1.52 22.47 -3.66
N SER A 4 2.19 22.62 -4.79
CA SER A 4 3.57 22.18 -4.93
C SER A 4 4.31 23.12 -5.87
N ASN A 5 5.27 23.86 -5.33
CA ASN A 5 6.34 24.52 -6.10
C ASN A 5 7.34 23.49 -6.69
N SER A 6 7.04 22.19 -6.60
CA SER A 6 7.84 21.14 -7.22
C SER A 6 7.40 20.92 -8.66
N LYS A 7 8.38 20.69 -9.54
CA LYS A 7 8.19 20.31 -10.94
C LYS A 7 7.45 18.96 -11.11
N TRP A 8 7.40 18.16 -10.06
CA TRP A 8 6.87 16.80 -10.06
C TRP A 8 5.54 16.70 -9.30
N PRO A 9 4.61 15.85 -9.77
CA PRO A 9 3.38 15.56 -9.04
C PRO A 9 3.68 14.91 -7.68
N THR A 10 2.77 15.05 -6.73
CA THR A 10 2.82 14.25 -5.49
C THR A 10 2.62 12.77 -5.80
N TRP A 11 2.79 11.92 -4.78
CA TRP A 11 2.49 10.49 -4.89
C TRP A 11 1.02 10.24 -5.28
N SER A 12 0.06 10.84 -4.57
CA SER A 12 -1.36 10.66 -4.88
C SER A 12 -1.76 11.28 -6.21
N GLU A 13 -1.17 12.42 -6.61
CA GLU A 13 -1.37 12.98 -7.96
C GLU A 13 -0.88 12.02 -9.04
N SER A 14 0.30 11.41 -8.84
CA SER A 14 0.83 10.41 -9.77
C SER A 14 -0.12 9.22 -9.90
N LEU A 15 -0.64 8.71 -8.78
CA LEU A 15 -1.60 7.61 -8.80
C LEU A 15 -2.92 8.01 -9.49
N LEU A 16 -3.46 9.20 -9.22
CA LEU A 16 -4.66 9.71 -9.89
C LEU A 16 -4.47 9.79 -11.42
N LEU A 17 -3.33 10.31 -11.88
CA LEU A 17 -2.98 10.37 -13.29
C LEU A 17 -2.87 8.96 -13.91
N CYS A 18 -2.27 8.01 -13.19
CA CYS A 18 -2.22 6.62 -13.65
C CYS A 18 -3.63 6.02 -13.77
N LEU A 19 -4.51 6.26 -12.79
CA LEU A 19 -5.90 5.75 -12.83
C LEU A 19 -6.70 6.34 -13.99
N ASP A 20 -6.44 7.60 -14.38
CA ASP A 20 -7.09 8.22 -15.56
C ASP A 20 -6.70 7.54 -16.88
N LEU A 21 -5.54 6.87 -16.94
CA LEU A 21 -5.06 6.14 -18.11
C LEU A 21 -5.56 4.69 -18.19
N VAL A 22 -6.08 4.14 -17.08
CA VAL A 22 -6.53 2.75 -17.04
C VAL A 22 -8.00 2.67 -17.44
N GLU A 23 -8.28 1.94 -18.52
CA GLU A 23 -9.63 1.78 -19.07
C GLU A 23 -10.50 0.83 -18.24
N THR A 24 -9.90 -0.18 -17.58
CA THR A 24 -10.64 -1.20 -16.83
C THR A 24 -11.21 -0.68 -15.51
N ASP A 25 -12.30 -1.29 -15.05
CA ASP A 25 -12.97 -0.94 -13.78
C ASP A 25 -12.25 -1.51 -12.56
N ILE A 26 -11.51 -2.60 -12.75
CA ILE A 26 -10.70 -3.25 -11.72
C ILE A 26 -9.24 -3.01 -12.07
N VAL A 27 -8.47 -2.60 -11.07
CA VAL A 27 -7.02 -2.36 -11.19
C VAL A 27 -6.27 -3.22 -10.21
N LEU A 28 -5.14 -3.76 -10.65
CA LEU A 28 -4.11 -4.29 -9.75
C LEU A 28 -3.21 -3.13 -9.34
N PHE A 29 -3.28 -2.73 -8.07
CA PHE A 29 -2.47 -1.67 -7.51
C PHE A 29 -1.29 -2.27 -6.72
N MET A 30 -0.08 -1.78 -7.03
CA MET A 30 1.18 -2.10 -6.35
C MET A 30 2.16 -0.94 -6.58
N ILE A 31 3.11 -0.76 -5.67
CA ILE A 31 4.18 0.24 -5.78
C ILE A 31 5.51 -0.40 -6.20
N ASP A 32 6.36 0.39 -6.84
CA ASP A 32 7.57 -0.06 -7.56
C ASP A 32 8.74 -0.46 -6.65
N ASP A 33 8.67 -0.16 -5.36
CA ASP A 33 9.64 -0.56 -4.34
C ASP A 33 9.29 -1.90 -3.65
N PHE A 34 8.18 -2.54 -4.04
CA PHE A 34 7.82 -3.90 -3.66
C PHE A 34 8.36 -4.92 -4.66
N PHE A 35 9.64 -5.27 -4.48
CA PHE A 35 10.33 -6.24 -5.33
C PHE A 35 9.72 -7.63 -5.17
N VAL A 36 9.09 -8.17 -6.21
CA VAL A 36 8.53 -9.53 -6.20
C VAL A 36 9.63 -10.53 -5.84
N SER A 37 9.39 -11.34 -4.80
CA SER A 37 10.44 -12.19 -4.19
C SER A 37 10.40 -13.64 -4.64
N ARG A 38 9.31 -14.07 -5.28
CA ARG A 38 9.12 -15.42 -5.80
C ARG A 38 7.93 -15.45 -6.76
N GLN A 39 7.60 -16.63 -7.25
CA GLN A 39 6.54 -16.81 -8.23
C GLN A 39 5.18 -16.31 -7.71
N VAL A 40 4.51 -15.52 -8.55
CA VAL A 40 3.14 -15.06 -8.31
C VAL A 40 2.18 -16.22 -8.52
N GLU A 41 1.23 -16.39 -7.60
CA GLU A 41 0.12 -17.34 -7.75
C GLU A 41 -0.89 -16.81 -8.78
N THR A 42 -0.58 -16.99 -10.05
CA THR A 42 -1.37 -16.44 -11.16
C THR A 42 -2.81 -16.96 -11.13
N GLU A 43 -3.01 -18.25 -10.84
CA GLU A 43 -4.35 -18.83 -10.70
C GLU A 43 -5.13 -18.22 -9.53
N ALA A 44 -4.48 -17.96 -8.39
CA ALA A 44 -5.13 -17.29 -7.27
C ALA A 44 -5.51 -15.84 -7.63
N LEU A 45 -4.63 -15.12 -8.32
CA LEU A 45 -4.91 -13.77 -8.81
C LEU A 45 -6.14 -13.75 -9.74
N HIS A 46 -6.23 -14.70 -10.69
CA HIS A 46 -7.40 -14.85 -11.55
C HIS A 46 -8.68 -15.17 -10.77
N ARG A 47 -8.60 -16.05 -9.76
CA ARG A 47 -9.75 -16.35 -8.88
C ARG A 47 -10.25 -15.09 -8.17
N PHE A 48 -9.36 -14.30 -7.56
CA PHE A 48 -9.77 -13.07 -6.87
C PHE A 48 -10.28 -11.99 -7.82
N LEU A 49 -9.70 -11.90 -9.03
CA LEU A 49 -10.23 -11.03 -10.07
C LEU A 49 -11.66 -11.44 -10.45
N GLN A 50 -11.92 -12.74 -10.65
CA GLN A 50 -13.25 -13.23 -10.99
C GLN A 50 -14.27 -12.97 -9.88
N ILE A 51 -13.91 -13.26 -8.62
CA ILE A 51 -14.71 -12.90 -7.43
C ILE A 51 -15.08 -11.41 -7.45
N MET A 52 -14.11 -10.57 -7.78
CA MET A 52 -14.30 -9.14 -7.81
C MET A 52 -15.15 -8.69 -8.99
N ILE A 53 -15.09 -9.34 -10.16
CA ILE A 53 -15.95 -9.08 -11.32
C ILE A 53 -17.40 -9.44 -11.00
N GLU A 54 -17.63 -10.61 -10.40
CA GLU A 54 -18.96 -11.16 -10.14
C GLU A 54 -19.67 -10.52 -8.93
N GLY A 55 -18.90 -10.01 -7.97
CA GLY A 55 -19.42 -9.45 -6.73
C GLY A 55 -19.22 -7.95 -6.57
N ASP A 56 -19.88 -7.41 -5.55
CA ASP A 56 -19.70 -6.03 -5.10
C ASP A 56 -18.58 -5.96 -4.05
N TYR A 57 -17.33 -6.04 -4.53
CA TYR A 57 -16.13 -5.91 -3.72
C TYR A 57 -15.39 -4.64 -4.10
N SER A 58 -15.02 -3.81 -3.12
CA SER A 58 -14.28 -2.57 -3.37
C SER A 58 -12.77 -2.80 -3.41
N ASN A 59 -12.28 -3.68 -2.53
CA ASN A 59 -10.87 -4.00 -2.40
C ASN A 59 -10.67 -5.45 -1.96
N ILE A 60 -9.71 -6.14 -2.58
CA ILE A 60 -9.15 -7.40 -2.10
C ILE A 60 -7.64 -7.19 -1.98
N THR A 61 -7.14 -7.07 -0.73
CA THR A 61 -5.69 -7.05 -0.49
C THR A 61 -5.13 -8.44 -0.73
N LEU A 62 -4.08 -8.53 -1.55
CA LEU A 62 -3.51 -9.80 -2.01
C LEU A 62 -2.44 -10.35 -1.06
N THR A 63 -2.18 -9.66 0.04
CA THR A 63 -1.19 -10.03 1.05
C THR A 63 -1.49 -9.36 2.39
N GLU A 64 -1.04 -9.97 3.49
CA GLU A 64 -1.24 -9.45 4.86
C GLU A 64 0.05 -8.89 5.50
N HIS A 65 1.03 -8.54 4.68
CA HIS A 65 2.32 -8.01 5.15
C HIS A 65 2.19 -6.69 5.95
N GLY A 66 3.07 -6.54 6.94
CA GLY A 66 3.32 -5.30 7.69
C GLY A 66 2.31 -4.91 8.77
N CYS A 67 1.03 -5.25 8.64
CA CYS A 67 0.05 -4.98 9.69
C CYS A 67 -1.10 -6.01 9.67
N LYS A 68 -1.14 -6.88 10.68
CA LYS A 68 -2.30 -7.75 10.92
C LYS A 68 -3.51 -6.89 11.24
N ARG A 69 -4.43 -6.80 10.30
CA ARG A 69 -5.67 -6.04 10.45
C ARG A 69 -6.70 -6.96 11.11
N PRO A 70 -7.55 -6.45 12.02
CA PRO A 70 -8.64 -7.26 12.54
C PRO A 70 -9.57 -7.66 11.39
N THR A 71 -9.73 -8.96 11.20
CA THR A 71 -10.56 -9.56 10.15
C THR A 71 -11.58 -10.53 10.73
N HIS A 72 -12.56 -10.92 9.92
CA HIS A 72 -13.47 -12.02 10.23
C HIS A 72 -13.73 -12.88 8.99
N VAL A 73 -14.01 -14.17 9.23
CA VAL A 73 -14.35 -15.14 8.18
C VAL A 73 -15.67 -14.75 7.54
N THR A 74 -15.78 -14.96 6.24
CA THR A 74 -16.97 -14.64 5.45
C THR A 74 -17.61 -15.92 4.91
N ALA A 75 -18.77 -15.80 4.26
CA ALA A 75 -19.38 -16.94 3.59
C ALA A 75 -18.51 -17.50 2.44
N ASN A 76 -17.65 -16.66 1.85
CA ASN A 76 -16.63 -17.10 0.91
C ASN A 76 -15.31 -17.36 1.69
N PRO A 77 -14.88 -18.62 1.87
CA PRO A 77 -13.71 -18.93 2.70
C PRO A 77 -12.40 -18.37 2.12
N LEU A 78 -12.36 -18.01 0.84
CA LEU A 78 -11.22 -17.37 0.19
C LEU A 78 -11.01 -15.92 0.66
N LEU A 79 -11.99 -15.32 1.34
CA LEU A 79 -11.97 -13.91 1.72
C LEU A 79 -12.16 -13.72 3.23
N LEU A 80 -11.28 -12.91 3.80
CA LEU A 80 -11.40 -12.37 5.15
C LEU A 80 -11.86 -10.91 5.07
N ALA A 81 -12.98 -10.59 5.71
CA ALA A 81 -13.49 -9.22 5.72
C ALA A 81 -12.73 -8.36 6.73
N VAL A 82 -12.22 -7.21 6.28
CA VAL A 82 -11.50 -6.26 7.11
C VAL A 82 -12.49 -5.49 7.99
N HIS A 83 -12.21 -5.38 9.29
CA HIS A 83 -13.07 -4.65 10.20
C HIS A 83 -13.26 -3.19 9.74
N PRO A 84 -14.48 -2.63 9.79
CA PRO A 84 -14.77 -1.30 9.25
C PRO A 84 -13.95 -0.16 9.86
N ARG A 85 -13.47 -0.33 11.10
CA ARG A 85 -12.61 0.62 11.83
C ARG A 85 -11.17 0.14 12.01
N ALA A 86 -10.71 -0.82 11.21
CA ALA A 86 -9.33 -1.27 11.24
C ALA A 86 -8.37 -0.07 11.02
N LYS A 87 -7.30 -0.01 11.81
CA LYS A 87 -6.14 0.82 11.46
C LYS A 87 -5.57 0.26 10.16
N TYR A 88 -5.12 1.14 9.26
CA TYR A 88 -4.64 0.73 7.93
C TYR A 88 -5.67 -0.09 7.13
N ARG A 89 -6.97 0.25 7.24
CA ARG A 89 -8.03 -0.35 6.40
C ARG A 89 -7.72 -0.16 4.91
N VAL A 90 -7.18 0.99 4.55
CA VAL A 90 -6.56 1.27 3.25
C VAL A 90 -5.04 1.13 3.42
N THR A 91 -4.40 0.33 2.56
CA THR A 91 -2.94 0.14 2.51
C THR A 91 -2.41 0.34 1.10
N THR A 92 -1.09 0.47 0.97
CA THR A 92 -0.39 0.42 -0.32
C THR A 92 0.09 -0.98 -0.70
N SER A 93 -0.23 -2.00 0.11
CA SER A 93 0.03 -3.41 -0.20
C SER A 93 -0.58 -3.81 -1.54
N PRO A 94 0.02 -4.77 -2.28
CA PRO A 94 -0.55 -5.30 -3.51
C PRO A 94 -2.02 -5.67 -3.33
N ALA A 95 -2.88 -5.15 -4.20
CA ALA A 95 -4.32 -5.33 -4.06
C ALA A 95 -5.07 -5.15 -5.37
N LEU A 96 -6.19 -5.88 -5.51
CA LEU A 96 -7.20 -5.57 -6.51
C LEU A 96 -8.16 -4.51 -5.96
N TRP A 97 -8.51 -3.54 -6.80
CA TRP A 97 -9.33 -2.39 -6.44
C TRP A 97 -10.35 -2.05 -7.51
N ARG A 98 -11.57 -1.65 -7.10
CA ARG A 98 -12.47 -0.93 -8.00
C ARG A 98 -11.85 0.44 -8.19
N LYS A 99 -11.59 0.81 -9.44
CA LYS A 99 -10.89 2.04 -9.84
C LYS A 99 -11.50 3.27 -9.18
N GLU A 100 -12.82 3.42 -9.30
CA GLU A 100 -13.56 4.55 -8.72
C GLU A 100 -13.54 4.54 -7.19
N THR A 101 -13.59 3.37 -6.57
CA THR A 101 -13.48 3.27 -5.11
C THR A 101 -12.11 3.73 -4.63
N LEU A 102 -11.02 3.24 -5.24
CA LEU A 102 -9.65 3.67 -4.93
C LEU A 102 -9.50 5.18 -5.14
N ARG A 103 -9.96 5.70 -6.28
CA ARG A 103 -9.96 7.13 -6.61
C ARG A 103 -10.65 7.97 -5.53
N SER A 104 -11.79 7.52 -5.02
CA SER A 104 -12.56 8.24 -3.99
C SER A 104 -11.78 8.45 -2.68
N TYR A 105 -10.81 7.58 -2.41
CA TYR A 105 -9.96 7.65 -1.23
C TYR A 105 -8.72 8.52 -1.39
N LEU A 106 -8.36 8.95 -2.59
CA LEU A 106 -7.17 9.76 -2.81
C LEU A 106 -7.43 11.24 -2.55
N ARG A 107 -6.41 11.94 -2.04
CA ARG A 107 -6.31 13.39 -2.12
C ARG A 107 -4.99 13.75 -2.77
N ALA A 108 -5.07 14.62 -3.78
CA ALA A 108 -3.93 15.02 -4.60
C ALA A 108 -2.70 15.49 -3.81
N TYR A 109 -2.83 16.01 -2.59
CA TYR A 109 -1.69 16.50 -1.82
C TYR A 109 -1.02 15.43 -0.93
N GLU A 110 -1.54 14.21 -0.86
CA GLU A 110 -1.05 13.18 0.07
C GLU A 110 0.16 12.41 -0.48
N ASN A 111 1.09 12.06 0.41
CA ASN A 111 2.07 11.00 0.16
C ASN A 111 1.49 9.60 0.47
N ALA A 112 2.23 8.53 0.13
CA ALA A 112 1.78 7.15 0.33
C ALA A 112 1.35 6.85 1.79
N TRP A 113 2.17 7.22 2.76
CA TRP A 113 1.87 6.99 4.18
C TRP A 113 0.66 7.80 4.65
N GLU A 114 0.56 9.06 4.23
CA GLU A 114 -0.61 9.90 4.49
C GLU A 114 -1.89 9.31 3.88
N PHE A 115 -1.80 8.76 2.68
CA PHE A 115 -2.90 8.05 2.04
C PHE A 115 -3.35 6.83 2.85
N GLU A 116 -2.44 6.01 3.38
CA GLU A 116 -2.83 4.88 4.22
C GLU A 116 -3.54 5.33 5.50
N ILE A 117 -3.00 6.33 6.19
CA ILE A 117 -3.56 6.85 7.45
C ILE A 117 -4.88 7.57 7.23
N TYR A 118 -4.89 8.58 6.36
CA TYR A 118 -6.05 9.43 6.12
C TYR A 118 -7.10 8.74 5.23
N GLY A 119 -6.67 7.92 4.28
CA GLY A 119 -7.54 7.06 3.48
C GLY A 119 -8.27 6.05 4.35
N SER A 120 -7.60 5.44 5.33
CA SER A 120 -8.27 4.59 6.32
C SER A 120 -9.34 5.34 7.11
N ARG A 121 -9.05 6.56 7.57
CA ARG A 121 -10.03 7.40 8.29
C ARG A 121 -11.23 7.77 7.41
N ARG A 122 -11.01 8.01 6.11
CA ARG A 122 -12.08 8.21 5.12
C ARG A 122 -12.89 6.92 4.95
N ALA A 123 -12.24 5.77 4.84
CA ALA A 123 -12.89 4.46 4.70
C ALA A 123 -13.76 4.11 5.91
N TRP A 124 -13.40 4.53 7.13
CA TRP A 124 -14.25 4.33 8.31
C TRP A 124 -15.63 5.00 8.22
N LYS A 125 -15.79 5.99 7.34
CA LYS A 125 -17.05 6.73 7.12
C LYS A 125 -17.84 6.20 5.92
N LYS A 126 -17.32 5.21 5.19
CA LYS A 126 -17.95 4.61 4.01
C LYS A 126 -18.24 3.12 4.26
N PRO A 127 -19.37 2.58 3.81
CA PRO A 127 -19.72 1.17 3.98
C PRO A 127 -19.02 0.26 2.93
N ASP A 128 -17.93 0.72 2.32
CA ASP A 128 -17.28 0.01 1.21
C ASP A 128 -16.72 -1.37 1.65
N PRO A 129 -16.93 -2.44 0.87
CA PRO A 129 -16.47 -3.80 1.18
C PRO A 129 -14.94 -4.01 1.00
N PHE A 130 -14.21 -4.14 2.11
CA PHE A 130 -12.75 -4.40 2.12
C PHE A 130 -12.43 -5.81 2.59
N PHE A 131 -11.61 -6.51 1.83
CA PHE A 131 -11.24 -7.90 2.10
C PHE A 131 -9.74 -8.15 1.96
N ILE A 132 -9.30 -9.27 2.50
CA ILE A 132 -7.96 -9.84 2.32
C ILE A 132 -8.12 -11.24 1.74
N ALA A 133 -7.27 -11.60 0.78
CA ALA A 133 -7.11 -12.98 0.34
C ALA A 133 -6.74 -13.85 1.55
N ASN A 134 -7.52 -14.90 1.81
CA ASN A 134 -7.30 -15.76 2.96
C ASN A 134 -6.04 -16.62 2.75
N PRO A 135 -4.98 -16.46 3.57
CA PRO A 135 -3.72 -17.18 3.40
C PRO A 135 -3.86 -18.70 3.54
N ASP A 136 -4.89 -19.20 4.23
CA ASP A 136 -5.15 -20.64 4.37
C ASP A 136 -5.50 -21.31 3.02
N PHE A 137 -5.83 -20.52 2.00
CA PHE A 137 -6.21 -20.97 0.66
C PHE A 137 -5.20 -20.55 -0.43
N LEU A 138 -3.98 -20.17 -0.02
CA LEU A 138 -2.90 -19.76 -0.90
C LEU A 138 -1.72 -20.73 -0.76
N GLU A 139 -1.08 -21.07 -1.87
CA GLU A 139 0.15 -21.88 -1.87
C GLU A 139 1.29 -21.15 -1.14
N ASN A 140 1.29 -19.83 -1.27
CA ASN A 140 2.21 -18.89 -0.68
C ASN A 140 1.91 -18.57 0.79
N GLY A 141 0.81 -19.09 1.35
CA GLY A 141 0.40 -18.85 2.73
C GLY A 141 0.32 -17.35 3.08
N THR A 142 0.89 -16.97 4.22
CA THR A 142 0.84 -15.60 4.74
C THR A 142 1.55 -14.57 3.88
N GLU A 143 2.39 -15.01 2.95
CA GLU A 143 3.08 -14.09 2.05
C GLU A 143 2.20 -13.59 0.89
N GLY A 144 1.07 -14.24 0.66
CA GLY A 144 0.03 -13.76 -0.25
C GLY A 144 0.21 -14.15 -1.72
N VAL A 145 -0.71 -13.68 -2.55
CA VAL A 145 -0.77 -13.99 -3.99
C VAL A 145 0.42 -13.41 -4.75
N ILE A 146 0.89 -12.23 -4.35
CA ILE A 146 2.05 -11.54 -4.90
C ILE A 146 3.07 -11.35 -3.78
N PRO A 147 3.96 -12.33 -3.57
CA PRO A 147 4.99 -12.21 -2.56
C PRO A 147 6.03 -11.19 -2.99
N TYR A 148 6.45 -10.34 -2.06
CA TYR A 148 7.49 -9.37 -2.30
C TYR A 148 8.53 -9.38 -1.18
N PHE A 149 9.65 -8.70 -1.44
CA PHE A 149 10.79 -8.61 -0.55
C PHE A 149 10.38 -8.12 0.84
N GLN A 150 10.74 -8.90 1.85
CA GLN A 150 10.54 -8.53 3.25
C GLN A 150 11.88 -8.27 3.92
N GLY A 151 11.92 -7.17 4.66
CA GLY A 151 13.07 -6.80 5.46
C GLY A 151 12.63 -6.05 6.70
N THR A 152 13.50 -5.20 7.21
CA THR A 152 13.23 -4.40 8.41
C THR A 152 12.11 -3.39 8.16
N PHE A 153 12.02 -2.94 6.92
CA PHE A 153 10.93 -2.14 6.39
C PHE A 153 10.39 -2.97 5.23
N ASP A 154 9.10 -3.25 5.16
CA ASP A 154 8.49 -4.11 4.12
C ASP A 154 8.47 -3.42 2.73
N THR A 155 9.62 -2.90 2.28
CA THR A 155 9.88 -2.18 1.01
C THR A 155 11.37 -2.13 0.74
N GLY A 156 11.83 -2.30 -0.50
CA GLY A 156 13.26 -2.15 -0.83
C GLY A 156 13.84 -0.75 -0.61
N ILE A 157 13.01 0.29 -0.53
CA ILE A 157 13.43 1.70 -0.45
C ILE A 157 12.79 2.41 0.76
N VAL A 158 13.63 3.08 1.57
CA VAL A 158 13.18 3.84 2.74
C VAL A 158 13.74 5.26 2.66
N LYS A 159 12.85 6.25 2.58
CA LYS A 159 13.19 7.69 2.47
C LYS A 159 14.21 7.96 1.35
N GLY A 160 13.99 7.33 0.19
CA GLY A 160 14.82 7.49 -1.00
C GLY A 160 16.19 6.80 -0.93
N LYS A 161 16.44 5.92 0.06
CA LYS A 161 17.67 5.11 0.17
C LYS A 161 17.36 3.62 0.18
N TRP A 162 18.32 2.79 -0.19
CA TRP A 162 18.18 1.33 -0.10
C TRP A 162 18.05 0.89 1.34
N GLN A 163 17.11 -0.01 1.65
CA GLN A 163 17.18 -0.67 2.93
C GLN A 163 18.35 -1.68 2.96
N PRO A 164 19.04 -1.90 4.10
CA PRO A 164 20.25 -2.72 4.12
C PRO A 164 20.07 -4.16 3.62
N GLN A 165 18.94 -4.80 3.93
CA GLN A 165 18.70 -6.21 3.60
C GLN A 165 18.41 -6.45 2.11
N ILE A 166 18.08 -5.41 1.33
CA ILE A 166 17.82 -5.57 -0.11
C ILE A 166 19.05 -6.07 -0.88
N LYS A 167 20.25 -5.77 -0.35
CA LYS A 167 21.51 -6.16 -0.98
C LYS A 167 21.62 -7.68 -1.11
N ALA A 168 21.37 -8.40 -0.02
CA ALA A 168 21.44 -9.86 -0.02
C ALA A 168 20.40 -10.47 -0.96
N PHE A 169 19.22 -9.86 -1.06
CA PHE A 169 18.18 -10.29 -1.99
C PHE A 169 18.56 -10.05 -3.46
N PHE A 170 19.12 -8.90 -3.82
CA PHE A 170 19.60 -8.68 -5.18
C PHE A 170 20.76 -9.60 -5.54
N GLU A 171 21.70 -9.83 -4.61
CA GLU A 171 22.81 -10.76 -4.82
C GLU A 171 22.31 -12.20 -5.03
N SER A 172 21.29 -12.65 -4.29
CA SER A 172 20.73 -14.01 -4.47
C SER A 172 19.97 -14.19 -5.78
N HIS A 173 19.67 -13.10 -6.51
CA HIS A 173 18.95 -13.11 -7.79
C HIS A 173 19.83 -12.59 -8.94
N ASP A 174 21.14 -12.48 -8.75
CA ASP A 174 22.10 -11.97 -9.73
C ASP A 174 21.78 -10.56 -10.27
N ILE A 175 21.09 -9.73 -9.48
CA ILE A 175 20.74 -8.36 -9.81
C ILE A 175 21.90 -7.43 -9.44
N LYS A 176 22.54 -6.84 -10.44
CA LYS A 176 23.64 -5.88 -10.25
C LYS A 176 23.11 -4.47 -10.05
N VAL A 177 23.44 -3.87 -8.91
CA VAL A 177 23.03 -2.51 -8.55
C VAL A 177 24.25 -1.70 -8.10
N ASP A 178 24.40 -0.50 -8.64
CA ASP A 178 25.31 0.50 -8.07
C ASP A 178 24.67 1.16 -6.85
N TYR A 179 25.00 0.63 -5.66
CA TYR A 179 24.49 1.15 -4.40
C TYR A 179 25.01 2.54 -4.06
N SER A 180 26.07 3.05 -4.73
CA SER A 180 26.64 4.37 -4.43
C SER A 180 25.71 5.51 -4.84
N VAL A 181 24.88 5.31 -5.87
CA VAL A 181 23.92 6.30 -6.38
C VAL A 181 22.90 6.70 -5.32
N ARG A 182 22.39 5.72 -4.58
CA ARG A 182 21.29 5.93 -3.61
C ARG A 182 21.74 5.85 -2.14
N GLY A 183 22.79 5.07 -1.88
CA GLY A 183 23.24 4.74 -0.53
C GLY A 183 22.23 3.91 0.26
N PHE A 184 22.62 3.54 1.50
CA PHE A 184 21.78 2.78 2.41
C PHE A 184 21.11 3.66 3.47
N TYR A 185 19.87 3.31 3.80
CA TYR A 185 19.15 3.90 4.91
C TYR A 185 19.78 3.45 6.23
N ARG A 186 19.97 4.42 7.14
CA ARG A 186 20.41 4.17 8.51
C ARG A 186 19.37 4.80 9.43
N PRO A 187 18.67 4.01 10.27
CA PRO A 187 17.67 4.56 11.16
C PRO A 187 18.34 5.53 12.15
N LEU A 188 17.68 6.66 12.41
CA LEU A 188 18.12 7.58 13.45
C LEU A 188 17.87 6.97 14.83
N PRO A 189 18.71 7.26 15.84
CA PRO A 189 18.45 6.92 17.23
C PRO A 189 17.03 7.33 17.66
N GLY A 190 16.35 6.53 18.48
CA GLY A 190 14.91 6.65 18.75
C GLY A 190 14.43 8.02 19.25
N ILE A 191 15.27 8.75 20.00
CA ILE A 191 14.98 10.11 20.48
C ILE A 191 14.92 11.11 19.33
N LEU A 192 15.88 11.03 18.40
CA LEU A 192 15.92 11.90 17.21
C LEU A 192 14.78 11.57 16.26
N ASN A 193 14.44 10.29 16.10
CA ASN A 193 13.31 9.87 15.26
C ASN A 193 11.98 10.44 15.76
N LYS A 194 11.72 10.41 17.08
CA LYS A 194 10.52 11.05 17.68
C LYS A 194 10.51 12.56 17.46
N TYR A 195 11.65 13.24 17.61
CA TYR A 195 11.78 14.67 17.35
C TYR A 195 11.48 15.03 15.87
N PHE A 196 12.04 14.27 14.92
CA PHE A 196 11.79 14.51 13.49
C PHE A 196 10.35 14.19 13.07
N LEU A 197 9.74 13.14 13.62
CA LEU A 197 8.31 12.84 13.43
C LEU A 197 7.44 13.99 13.94
N PHE A 198 7.71 14.46 15.16
CA PHE A 198 7.00 15.60 15.75
C PHE A 198 7.19 16.89 14.95
N LYS A 199 8.42 17.16 14.48
CA LYS A 199 8.72 18.30 13.60
C LYS A 199 8.04 18.18 12.23
N SER A 200 7.94 16.98 11.67
CA SER A 200 7.19 16.71 10.42
C SER A 200 5.70 16.99 10.60
N LEU A 201 5.12 16.54 11.71
CA LEU A 201 3.72 16.80 12.09
C LEU A 201 3.44 18.31 12.28
N ILE A 202 4.37 19.06 12.88
CA ILE A 202 4.23 20.51 13.11
C ILE A 202 4.47 21.33 11.85
N SER A 203 5.36 20.89 10.96
CA SER A 203 5.64 21.57 9.70
C SER A 203 4.54 21.37 8.64
N HIS A 204 3.66 20.40 8.84
CA HIS A 204 2.51 20.13 7.98
C HIS A 204 1.19 20.15 8.80
N PRO A 205 0.81 21.30 9.41
CA PRO A 205 -0.40 21.37 10.24
C PRO A 205 -1.68 21.32 9.39
N VAL A 206 -1.59 21.71 8.12
CA VAL A 206 -2.73 21.84 7.21
C VAL A 206 -3.30 20.47 6.77
N PRO A 207 -2.50 19.45 6.40
CA PRO A 207 -3.00 18.09 6.15
C PRO A 207 -3.73 17.47 7.36
N LEU A 208 -3.21 17.69 8.57
CA LEU A 208 -3.82 17.16 9.80
C LEU A 208 -5.21 17.77 10.05
N ILE A 209 -5.33 19.09 9.92
CA ILE A 209 -6.58 19.84 10.08
C ILE A 209 -7.58 19.50 8.97
N ARG A 210 -7.14 19.44 7.71
CA ARG A 210 -7.98 19.05 6.56
C ARG A 210 -8.50 17.61 6.65
N SER A 211 -7.65 16.67 7.10
CA SER A 211 -8.05 15.28 7.33
C SER A 211 -9.07 15.11 8.45
N ILE A 212 -8.95 15.89 9.54
CA ILE A 212 -9.95 15.91 10.61
C ILE A 212 -11.28 16.50 10.11
N LEU A 213 -11.22 17.56 9.31
CA LEU A 213 -12.40 18.29 8.82
C LEU A 213 -13.02 17.70 7.54
N GLY A 214 -12.37 16.73 6.88
CA GLY A 214 -12.92 16.01 5.73
C GLY A 214 -12.87 16.76 4.39
N TRP A 215 -12.04 17.80 4.27
CA TRP A 215 -11.80 18.54 3.03
C TRP A 215 -10.62 17.94 2.27
#